data_AF-A0A3B9LB61-F1
#
_entry.id   AF-A0A3B9LB61-F1
#
_cell.length_a   1.000
_cell.length_b   1.000
_cell.length_c   1.000
_cell.angle_alpha   90.00
_cell.angle_beta   90.00
_cell.angle_gamma   90.00
#
_symmetry.space_group_name_H-M   'P 1'
#
loop_
_entity.id
_entity.type
_entity.pdbx_description
1 polymer ?
#
loop_
_entity_poly.entity_id
_entity_poly.type
_entity_poly.pdbx_seq_one_letter_code
_entity_poly.pdbx_strand_id
1 'polypeptide(L)'
;MEIYTGEIYGKQTASKFVMYSVVKVSKTNITLQNIDNPLSFFETTSQKLSSSGYIRVSQTPYININVTSTKKKKVIKKPTRCPYTLDFLAARADSERPAIALPDLFS
;
A
#
# COMPACT_ATOMS: atom_id res chain seq x y z
N MET A 1 23.92 -2.80 -16.16
CA MET A 1 22.79 -3.31 -15.35
C MET A 1 22.20 -2.10 -14.64
N GLU A 2 21.01 -1.68 -15.04
CA GLU A 2 20.34 -0.52 -14.45
C GLU A 2 19.50 -1.01 -13.26
N ILE A 3 19.63 -0.36 -12.11
CA ILE A 3 18.98 -0.74 -10.85
C ILE A 3 17.98 0.35 -10.53
N TYR A 4 16.76 -0.04 -10.21
CA TYR A 4 15.67 0.89 -9.93
C TYR A 4 15.23 0.82 -8.46
N THR A 5 14.67 1.92 -7.96
CA THR A 5 14.05 1.97 -6.63
C THR A 5 12.82 1.06 -6.58
N GLY A 6 12.67 0.29 -5.50
CA GLY A 6 11.58 -0.67 -5.29
C GLY A 6 11.88 -2.10 -5.75
N GLU A 7 13.03 -2.33 -6.38
CA GLU A 7 13.50 -3.68 -6.69
C GLU A 7 13.87 -4.45 -5.41
N ILE A 8 13.67 -5.76 -5.43
CA ILE A 8 14.04 -6.65 -4.32
C ILE A 8 15.20 -7.54 -4.74
N TYR A 9 16.25 -7.50 -3.94
CA TYR A 9 17.43 -8.34 -4.07
C TYR A 9 17.51 -9.33 -2.92
N GLY A 10 17.78 -10.59 -3.23
CA GLY A 10 17.98 -11.64 -2.26
C GLY A 10 19.45 -12.06 -2.21
N LYS A 11 19.92 -12.39 -1.01
CA LYS A 11 21.24 -13.01 -0.81
C LYS A 11 21.09 -14.24 0.06
N GLN A 12 21.56 -15.37 -0.47
CA GLN A 12 21.66 -16.60 0.30
C GLN A 12 22.89 -16.51 1.22
N THR A 13 22.65 -16.49 2.51
CA THR A 13 23.69 -16.63 3.54
C THR A 13 23.73 -18.09 3.99
N ALA A 14 24.81 -18.53 4.63
CA ALA A 14 24.98 -19.91 5.10
C ALA A 14 23.81 -20.44 5.95
N SER A 15 23.11 -19.56 6.68
CA SER A 15 22.01 -19.94 7.58
C SER A 15 20.62 -19.56 7.08
N LYS A 16 20.48 -18.57 6.18
CA LYS A 16 19.17 -18.06 5.74
C LYS A 16 19.24 -17.26 4.44
N PHE A 17 18.12 -17.21 3.74
CA PHE A 17 17.91 -16.31 2.61
C PHE A 17 17.40 -14.97 3.11
N VAL A 18 18.17 -13.90 2.91
CA VAL A 18 17.80 -12.55 3.35
C VAL A 18 17.46 -11.71 2.13
N MET A 19 16.36 -10.95 2.22
CA MET A 19 15.91 -10.07 1.15
C MET A 19 16.08 -8.60 1.53
N TYR A 20 16.39 -7.80 0.52
CA TYR A 20 16.68 -6.39 0.64
C TYR A 20 15.89 -5.61 -0.42
N SER A 21 15.22 -4.54 0.01
CA SER A 21 14.54 -3.58 -0.87
C SER A 21 15.47 -2.44 -1.25
N VAL A 22 15.48 -2.04 -2.52
CA VAL A 22 16.19 -0.85 -2.99
C VAL A 22 15.38 0.39 -2.65
N VAL A 23 15.85 1.18 -1.68
CA VAL A 23 15.17 2.41 -1.24
C VAL A 23 15.58 3.60 -2.09
N LYS A 24 16.87 3.72 -2.39
CA LYS A 24 17.43 4.87 -3.10
C LYS A 24 18.55 4.43 -4.03
N VAL A 25 18.54 4.96 -5.24
CA VAL A 25 19.60 4.77 -6.24
C VAL A 25 20.22 6.12 -6.54
N SER A 26 21.54 6.22 -6.38
CA SER A 26 22.38 7.34 -6.77
C SER A 26 23.31 6.91 -7.91
N LYS A 27 24.08 7.84 -8.51
CA LYS A 27 24.96 7.52 -9.65
C LYS A 27 25.94 6.36 -9.39
N THR A 28 26.46 6.27 -8.17
CA THR A 28 27.47 5.27 -7.77
C THR A 28 27.02 4.37 -6.63
N ASN A 29 26.08 4.84 -5.81
CA ASN A 29 25.69 4.20 -4.55
C ASN A 29 24.21 3.83 -4.58
N ILE A 30 23.87 2.73 -3.91
CA ILE A 30 22.56 2.13 -3.83
C ILE A 30 22.30 1.82 -2.36
N THR A 31 21.18 2.32 -1.84
CA THR A 31 20.77 2.07 -0.47
C THR A 31 19.79 0.92 -0.44
N LEU A 32 20.17 -0.14 0.26
CA LEU A 32 19.36 -1.34 0.50
C LEU A 32 18.81 -1.32 1.92
N GLN A 33 17.57 -1.78 2.08
CA GLN A 33 16.92 -1.96 3.37
C GLN A 33 16.52 -3.42 3.55
N ASN A 34 16.83 -4.02 4.69
CA ASN A 34 16.39 -5.38 4.98
C ASN A 34 14.86 -5.42 5.16
N ILE A 35 14.18 -6.39 4.52
CA ILE A 35 12.73 -6.54 4.62
C ILE A 35 12.31 -6.99 6.02
N ASP A 36 13.11 -7.84 6.68
CA ASP A 36 12.81 -8.34 8.03
C ASP A 36 13.08 -7.31 9.12
N ASN A 37 14.03 -6.39 8.87
CA ASN A 37 14.41 -5.35 9.82
C ASN A 37 14.44 -3.98 9.14
N PRO A 38 13.36 -3.19 9.27
CA PRO A 38 13.24 -1.91 8.58
C PRO A 38 14.23 -0.85 9.06
N LEU A 39 14.94 -1.04 10.19
CA LEU A 39 15.97 -0.12 10.67
C LEU A 39 17.35 -0.43 10.05
N SER A 40 17.52 -1.59 9.41
CA SER A 40 18.78 -1.99 8.81
C SER A 40 18.90 -1.45 7.39
N PHE A 41 19.56 -0.31 7.27
CA PHE A 41 19.93 0.31 6.00
C PHE A 41 21.43 0.10 5.74
N PHE A 42 21.78 -0.23 4.50
CA PHE A 42 23.17 -0.36 4.11
C PHE A 42 23.41 0.17 2.69
N GLU A 43 24.54 0.84 2.50
CA GLU A 43 24.93 1.40 1.21
C GLU A 43 25.90 0.47 0.47
N THR A 44 25.60 0.23 -0.81
CA THR A 44 26.38 -0.63 -1.70
C THR A 44 26.60 0.04 -3.04
N THR A 45 27.56 -0.43 -3.82
CA THR A 45 27.73 0.00 -5.21
C THR A 45 27.10 -1.01 -6.16
N SER A 46 26.71 -0.57 -7.35
CA SER A 46 26.15 -1.45 -8.39
C SER A 46 27.06 -2.63 -8.72
N GLN A 47 28.38 -2.39 -8.77
CA GLN A 47 29.38 -3.42 -9.02
C GLN A 47 29.48 -4.44 -7.89
N LYS A 48 29.43 -4.00 -6.62
CA LYS A 48 29.43 -4.92 -5.47
C LYS A 48 28.16 -5.73 -5.40
N LEU A 49 27.04 -5.15 -5.81
CA LEU A 49 25.75 -5.82 -5.79
C LEU A 49 25.75 -7.01 -6.76
N SER A 50 26.28 -6.85 -7.98
CA SER A 50 26.43 -7.96 -8.93
C SER A 50 27.53 -8.95 -8.53
N SER A 51 28.66 -8.50 -7.98
CA SER A 51 29.79 -9.39 -7.66
C SER A 51 29.59 -10.19 -6.36
N SER A 52 28.79 -9.69 -5.42
CA SER A 52 28.66 -10.28 -4.07
C SER A 52 27.56 -11.34 -3.97
N GLY A 53 27.05 -11.82 -5.11
CA GLY A 53 26.04 -12.88 -5.19
C GLY A 53 24.63 -12.43 -4.79
N TYR A 54 24.31 -11.14 -4.91
CA TYR A 54 22.91 -10.71 -4.79
C TYR A 54 22.17 -11.09 -6.07
N ILE A 55 21.03 -11.74 -5.91
CA ILE A 55 20.16 -12.15 -7.01
C ILE A 55 18.95 -11.24 -6.99
N ARG A 56 18.59 -10.70 -8.15
CA ARG A 56 17.34 -9.92 -8.28
C ARG A 56 16.16 -10.87 -8.19
N VAL A 57 15.39 -10.77 -7.10
CA VAL A 57 14.24 -11.64 -6.81
C VAL A 57 12.97 -11.07 -7.43
N SER A 58 12.76 -9.76 -7.31
CA SER A 58 11.68 -9.07 -8.00
C SER A 58 12.17 -7.78 -8.65
N GLN A 59 11.78 -7.61 -9.90
CA GLN A 59 11.86 -6.34 -10.59
C GLN A 59 10.48 -5.68 -10.44
N THR A 60 10.16 -5.19 -9.25
CA THR A 60 9.00 -4.31 -9.07
C THR A 60 9.49 -2.86 -9.09
N PRO A 61 9.00 -2.05 -10.02
CA PRO A 61 7.84 -1.26 -9.67
C PRO A 61 6.71 -1.50 -10.67
N TYR A 62 5.63 -2.17 -10.26
CA TYR A 62 4.37 -2.19 -11.03
C TYR A 62 3.51 -0.96 -10.70
N ILE A 63 4.13 0.19 -10.41
CA ILE A 63 3.40 1.43 -10.60
C ILE A 63 3.38 1.61 -12.11
N ASN A 64 2.23 1.33 -12.72
CA ASN A 64 1.96 1.77 -14.10
C ASN A 64 2.27 3.27 -14.16
N ILE A 65 3.42 3.63 -14.74
CA ILE A 65 3.83 5.01 -14.99
C ILE A 65 3.10 5.57 -16.23
N ASN A 66 2.33 4.71 -16.92
CA ASN A 66 1.31 5.14 -17.86
C ASN A 66 0.28 5.98 -17.10
N VAL A 67 0.45 7.31 -17.15
CA VAL A 67 -0.51 8.28 -16.66
C VAL A 67 -1.78 8.13 -17.50
N THR A 68 -2.67 7.20 -17.14
CA THR A 68 -3.97 7.06 -17.80
C THR A 68 -4.93 8.19 -17.40
N SER A 69 -4.55 9.05 -16.43
CA SER A 69 -5.34 10.23 -16.13
C SER A 69 -4.48 11.45 -15.79
N THR A 70 -4.69 12.50 -16.57
CA THR A 70 -4.16 13.87 -16.38
C THR A 70 -4.78 14.60 -15.18
N LYS A 71 -5.45 13.91 -14.25
CA LYS A 71 -6.20 14.53 -13.16
C LYS A 71 -5.71 14.00 -11.81
N LYS A 72 -5.18 14.92 -10.98
CA LYS A 72 -4.88 14.71 -9.55
C LYS A 72 -6.04 13.92 -8.93
N LYS A 73 -5.78 12.71 -8.42
CA LYS A 73 -6.78 11.96 -7.64
C LYS A 73 -7.16 12.82 -6.44
N LYS A 74 -8.37 13.40 -6.48
CA LYS A 74 -9.01 13.92 -5.28
C LYS A 74 -9.09 12.75 -4.31
N VAL A 75 -8.58 12.94 -3.10
CA VAL A 75 -8.92 12.08 -1.97
C VAL A 75 -10.43 11.92 -1.99
N ILE A 76 -10.91 10.70 -2.21
CA ILE A 76 -12.33 10.39 -2.11
C ILE A 76 -12.64 10.47 -0.61
N LYS A 77 -12.98 11.69 -0.17
CA LYS A 77 -13.52 11.92 1.16
C LYS A 77 -14.90 11.28 1.17
N LYS A 78 -14.98 10.12 1.81
CA LYS A 78 -16.14 9.28 2.16
C LYS A 78 -16.17 7.97 1.35
N PRO A 79 -16.16 6.80 2.02
CA PRO A 79 -16.50 5.56 1.36
C PRO A 79 -17.95 5.67 0.86
N THR A 80 -18.14 5.53 -0.46
CA THR A 80 -19.47 5.42 -1.05
C THR A 80 -20.01 4.02 -0.80
N ARG A 81 -21.21 3.93 -0.20
CA ARG A 81 -21.87 2.69 0.14
C ARG A 81 -22.11 1.84 -1.12
N CYS A 82 -21.98 0.52 -1.00
CA CYS A 82 -22.29 -0.40 -2.09
C CYS A 82 -23.78 -0.31 -2.43
N PRO A 83 -24.17 -0.10 -3.71
CA PRO A 83 -25.59 0.00 -4.10
C PRO A 83 -26.35 -1.33 -3.96
N TYR A 84 -25.65 -2.44 -3.71
CA TYR A 84 -26.23 -3.79 -3.61
C TYR A 84 -26.35 -4.31 -2.17
N THR A 85 -25.90 -3.57 -1.16
CA THR A 85 -26.15 -3.93 0.24
C THR A 85 -27.47 -3.30 0.70
N LEU A 86 -28.51 -4.13 0.81
CA LEU A 86 -29.76 -3.76 1.47
C LEU A 86 -29.51 -3.61 2.98
N ASP A 87 -29.53 -2.38 3.48
CA ASP A 87 -29.33 -2.10 4.90
C ASP A 87 -30.62 -2.21 5.69
N PHE A 88 -30.86 -3.40 6.22
CA PHE A 88 -31.99 -3.68 7.12
C PHE A 88 -31.96 -2.89 8.44
N LEU A 89 -30.81 -2.30 8.80
CA LEU A 89 -30.60 -1.61 10.08
C LEU A 89 -30.79 -0.08 10.00
N ALA A 90 -30.93 0.50 8.79
CA ALA A 90 -31.04 1.95 8.64
C ALA A 90 -32.36 2.52 9.22
N ALA A 91 -33.42 1.71 9.27
CA ALA A 91 -34.73 2.13 9.82
C ALA A 91 -34.76 2.21 11.36
N ARG A 92 -33.69 1.81 12.06
CA ARG A 92 -33.63 1.85 13.53
C ARG A 92 -32.91 3.08 14.09
N ALA A 93 -32.26 3.86 13.24
CA ALA A 93 -31.52 5.04 13.63
C ALA A 93 -32.28 6.29 13.20
N ASP A 94 -33.38 6.58 13.89
CA ASP A 94 -33.75 7.94 14.32
C ASP A 94 -35.15 7.91 14.97
N SER A 95 -35.16 8.03 16.29
CA SER A 95 -35.92 9.01 17.09
C SER A 95 -37.28 9.54 16.60
N GLU A 96 -38.09 8.80 15.88
CA GLU A 96 -39.48 9.17 15.63
C GLU A 96 -40.33 8.83 16.86
N ARG A 97 -40.99 9.85 17.44
CA ARG A 97 -42.03 9.61 18.45
C ARG A 97 -43.15 8.80 17.80
N PRO A 98 -43.69 7.77 18.46
CA PRO A 98 -44.84 7.05 17.93
C PRO A 98 -45.97 8.05 17.66
N ALA A 99 -46.57 7.96 16.47
CA ALA A 99 -47.74 8.75 16.13
C ALA A 99 -48.86 8.44 17.12
N ILE A 100 -49.49 9.49 17.68
CA ILE A 100 -50.62 9.34 18.59
C ILE A 100 -51.76 8.71 17.79
N ALA A 101 -52.18 7.50 18.17
CA ALA A 101 -53.09 6.67 17.37
C ALA A 101 -54.54 7.17 17.34
N LEU A 102 -54.94 8.13 18.18
CA LEU A 102 -56.33 8.58 18.30
C LEU A 102 -56.41 10.12 18.48
N PRO A 103 -56.99 10.87 17.52
CA PRO A 103 -57.03 12.33 17.58
C PRO A 103 -58.29 12.88 18.25
N ASP A 104 -58.91 12.15 19.20
CA ASP A 104 -60.10 12.67 19.90
C ASP A 104 -60.43 11.89 21.17
N LEU A 105 -59.91 12.30 22.34
CA LEU A 105 -60.29 11.68 23.62
C LEU A 105 -60.58 12.66 24.77
N PHE A 106 -60.53 13.97 24.53
CA PHE A 106 -61.00 14.96 25.51
C PHE A 106 -61.55 16.20 24.80
N SER A 107 -62.82 16.10 24.39
CA SER A 107 -63.77 17.22 24.52
C SER A 107 -64.17 17.39 25.99
#